data_AF-A0A1I1SXP6-F1
#
_entry.id   AF-A0A1I1SXP6-F1
#
_cell.length_a   1.000
_cell.length_b   1.000
_cell.length_c   1.000
_cell.angle_alpha   90.00
_cell.angle_beta   90.00
_cell.angle_gamma   90.00
#
_symmetry.space_group_name_H-M   'P 1'
#
loop_
_entity.id
_entity.type
_entity.pdbx_description
1 polymer ?
#
loop_
_entity_poly.entity_id
_entity_poly.type
_entity_poly.pdbx_seq_one_letter_code
_entity_poly.pdbx_strand_id
1 'polypeptide(L)'
;MRKNNLMILVVIGVTTVMTSCKNGTAAKQNVNSDTASKKSTATEISLRKNVLTAEEQKAFTPDSVLQNLKAGNKRFVMNDLTKRDHSAMVRNAYKAQYPKAVVISCLDSRVPVEDVFDKGIGDLFVGRVAGNFVNEDLLGSLEYGCKVSGAKLIVVLGHRSCGAIKAAIDNVKLGNITAMLAKIEPAVVKSQDFKGEKTSKNDDFVEYVTKNNVINTIETIRSKSPILKEMEDKGEIKIVGAFYDLKTGEVIFL
;
A
#
# COMPACT_ATOMS: atom_id res chain seq x y z
N MET A 1 -31.01 -27.41 -51.63
CA MET A 1 -30.19 -27.92 -52.75
C MET A 1 -28.73 -27.67 -52.39
N ARG A 2 -28.01 -28.72 -51.95
CA ARG A 2 -26.83 -29.35 -52.60
C ARG A 2 -25.61 -28.40 -52.72
N LYS A 3 -24.58 -28.62 -51.87
CA LYS A 3 -23.25 -29.23 -52.16
C LYS A 3 -22.33 -28.28 -52.97
N ASN A 4 -21.06 -28.01 -52.64
CA ASN A 4 -19.98 -28.96 -52.38
C ASN A 4 -18.70 -28.29 -51.82
N ASN A 5 -17.88 -29.10 -51.16
CA ASN A 5 -16.53 -28.86 -50.61
C ASN A 5 -15.43 -28.63 -51.66
N LEU A 6 -14.28 -28.06 -51.24
CA LEU A 6 -12.98 -28.60 -51.63
C LEU A 6 -11.88 -28.36 -50.56
N MET A 7 -11.43 -29.47 -49.95
CA MET A 7 -10.16 -29.61 -49.22
C MET A 7 -8.98 -29.49 -50.19
N ILE A 8 -7.90 -28.81 -49.79
CA ILE A 8 -6.55 -29.16 -50.25
C ILE A 8 -5.61 -29.22 -49.04
N LEU A 9 -5.13 -30.44 -48.81
CA LEU A 9 -4.06 -30.84 -47.91
C LEU A 9 -2.77 -30.85 -48.73
N VAL A 10 -1.71 -30.18 -48.30
CA VAL A 10 -0.35 -30.42 -48.83
C VAL A 10 0.60 -30.64 -47.65
N VAL A 11 1.07 -31.88 -47.56
CA VAL A 11 2.20 -32.36 -46.75
C VAL A 11 3.42 -32.43 -47.67
N ILE A 12 4.63 -32.53 -47.07
CA ILE A 12 5.97 -32.85 -47.63
C ILE A 12 6.87 -31.59 -47.64
N GLY A 13 8.08 -31.57 -47.08
CA GLY A 13 8.87 -32.63 -46.47
C GLY A 13 10.12 -32.07 -45.77
N VAL A 14 10.55 -32.79 -44.74
CA VAL A 14 11.81 -32.61 -44.01
C VAL A 14 12.95 -33.06 -44.90
N THR A 15 14.00 -32.24 -45.04
CA THR A 15 15.30 -32.69 -45.56
C THR A 15 16.42 -32.25 -44.61
N THR A 16 16.89 -33.23 -43.86
CA THR A 16 18.12 -33.27 -43.09
C THR A 16 19.31 -33.31 -44.05
N VAL A 17 20.26 -32.37 -43.92
CA VAL A 17 21.59 -32.50 -44.55
C VAL A 17 22.59 -32.80 -43.45
N MET A 18 23.00 -34.07 -43.39
CA MET A 18 24.21 -34.51 -42.71
C MET A 18 25.39 -34.29 -43.66
N THR A 19 26.40 -33.56 -43.21
CA THR A 19 27.75 -33.64 -43.79
C THR A 19 28.72 -34.16 -42.73
N SER A 20 29.21 -35.35 -43.01
CA SER A 20 30.21 -36.10 -42.29
C SER A 20 31.56 -35.89 -43.00
N CYS A 21 32.63 -35.63 -42.25
CA CYS A 21 33.99 -35.97 -42.66
C CYS A 21 34.80 -36.40 -41.43
N LYS A 22 35.44 -37.55 -41.59
CA LYS A 22 36.16 -38.35 -40.58
C LYS A 22 37.58 -37.84 -40.30
N ASN A 23 37.97 -38.05 -39.05
CA ASN A 23 39.26 -38.50 -38.49
C ASN A 23 40.59 -37.90 -38.98
N GLY A 24 41.25 -37.22 -38.05
CA GLY A 24 42.71 -37.13 -37.96
C GLY A 24 43.14 -37.17 -36.48
N THR A 25 43.93 -38.16 -36.11
CA THR A 25 44.46 -38.41 -34.76
C THR A 25 45.63 -37.50 -34.38
N ALA A 26 45.60 -37.07 -33.11
CA ALA A 26 46.71 -36.78 -32.20
C ALA A 26 47.78 -35.73 -32.55
N ALA A 27 47.75 -34.61 -31.82
CA ALA A 27 48.95 -34.00 -31.24
C ALA A 27 48.57 -33.18 -29.99
N LYS A 28 49.15 -33.55 -28.84
CA LYS A 28 49.10 -32.78 -27.59
C LYS A 28 49.88 -31.48 -27.79
N GLN A 29 49.28 -30.33 -27.48
CA GLN A 29 50.04 -29.18 -27.00
C GLN A 29 49.33 -28.56 -25.80
N ASN A 30 50.06 -28.59 -24.69
CA ASN A 30 49.77 -28.01 -23.41
C ASN A 30 50.06 -26.51 -23.52
N VAL A 31 49.06 -25.66 -23.38
CA VAL A 31 49.28 -24.23 -23.09
C VAL A 31 48.39 -23.87 -21.91
N ASN A 32 49.03 -23.84 -20.74
CA ASN A 32 48.54 -23.18 -19.56
C ASN A 32 48.47 -21.68 -19.86
N SER A 33 47.27 -21.09 -19.76
CA SER A 33 47.15 -19.66 -19.53
C SER A 33 46.05 -19.44 -18.51
N ASP A 34 46.52 -19.17 -17.29
CA ASP A 34 45.76 -18.73 -16.13
C ASP A 34 44.75 -17.64 -16.50
N THR A 35 43.47 -17.97 -16.38
CA THR A 35 42.42 -16.98 -16.18
C THR A 35 41.77 -17.28 -14.84
N ALA A 36 42.27 -16.57 -13.83
CA ALA A 36 41.67 -16.51 -12.52
C ALA A 36 40.20 -16.10 -12.65
N SER A 37 39.31 -17.08 -12.47
CA SER A 37 37.88 -16.87 -12.34
C SER A 37 37.62 -16.04 -11.09
N LYS A 38 37.40 -14.73 -11.28
CA LYS A 38 36.79 -13.88 -10.25
C LYS A 38 35.36 -14.40 -10.03
N LYS A 39 35.18 -15.19 -8.97
CA LYS A 39 33.88 -15.48 -8.36
C LYS A 39 33.21 -14.15 -8.00
N SER A 40 32.31 -13.71 -8.87
CA SER A 40 31.30 -12.70 -8.53
C SER A 40 30.42 -13.30 -7.44
N THR A 41 30.63 -12.85 -6.20
CA THR A 41 29.79 -13.25 -5.08
C THR A 41 28.60 -12.32 -5.10
N ALA A 42 27.56 -12.67 -5.86
CA ALA A 42 26.27 -12.00 -5.74
C ALA A 42 25.76 -12.28 -4.32
N THR A 43 25.75 -11.26 -3.47
CA THR A 43 25.05 -11.33 -2.19
C THR A 43 23.59 -11.65 -2.48
N GLU A 44 23.16 -12.89 -2.21
CA GLU A 44 21.75 -13.25 -2.32
C GLU A 44 20.94 -12.32 -1.42
N ILE A 45 20.12 -11.48 -2.04
CA ILE A 45 19.25 -10.57 -1.30
C ILE A 45 18.13 -11.42 -0.71
N SER A 46 18.23 -11.70 0.59
CA SER A 46 17.26 -12.50 1.34
C SER A 46 15.87 -11.84 1.31
N LEU A 47 14.88 -12.55 0.75
CA LEU A 47 13.48 -12.13 0.72
C LEU A 47 12.84 -12.33 2.10
N ARG A 48 12.20 -11.29 2.65
CA ARG A 48 11.39 -11.45 3.86
C ARG A 48 10.18 -12.34 3.56
N LYS A 49 10.05 -13.42 4.34
CA LYS A 49 8.95 -14.39 4.29
C LYS A 49 8.14 -14.46 5.59
N ASN A 50 8.69 -13.94 6.68
CA ASN A 50 8.09 -14.05 8.01
C ASN A 50 7.12 -12.89 8.30
N VAL A 51 6.05 -13.22 9.00
CA VAL A 51 5.03 -12.29 9.50
C VAL A 51 5.27 -12.02 10.98
N LEU A 52 4.70 -10.93 11.50
CA LEU A 52 4.87 -10.56 12.90
C LEU A 52 4.23 -11.61 13.82
N THR A 53 4.86 -11.90 14.94
CA THR A 53 4.32 -12.74 16.02
C THR A 53 3.57 -11.92 17.06
N ALA A 54 2.80 -12.58 17.94
CA ALA A 54 2.10 -11.92 19.03
C ALA A 54 3.06 -11.26 20.03
N GLU A 55 4.17 -11.93 20.33
CA GLU A 55 5.20 -11.47 21.25
C GLU A 55 5.89 -10.21 20.72
N GLU A 56 6.27 -10.23 19.44
CA GLU A 56 6.86 -9.05 18.78
C GLU A 56 5.85 -7.89 18.71
N GLN A 57 4.57 -8.15 18.45
CA GLN A 57 3.53 -7.12 18.45
C GLN A 57 3.38 -6.45 19.82
N LYS A 58 3.34 -7.26 20.90
CA LYS A 58 3.21 -6.78 22.28
C LYS A 58 4.38 -5.90 22.72
N ALA A 59 5.57 -6.12 22.17
CA ALA A 59 6.75 -5.33 22.47
C ALA A 59 6.69 -3.91 21.88
N PHE A 60 5.81 -3.63 20.92
CA PHE A 60 5.66 -2.28 20.36
C PHE A 60 4.84 -1.37 21.27
N THR A 61 5.32 -0.14 21.41
CA THR A 61 4.54 1.01 21.88
C THR A 61 3.94 1.78 20.69
N PRO A 62 2.86 2.55 20.88
CA PRO A 62 2.28 3.38 19.83
C PRO A 62 3.31 4.28 19.11
N ASP A 63 4.24 4.88 19.88
CA ASP A 63 5.30 5.72 19.34
C ASP A 63 6.33 4.94 18.53
N SER A 64 6.72 3.76 18.98
CA SER A 64 7.64 2.91 18.22
C SER A 64 7.03 2.47 16.88
N VAL A 65 5.72 2.20 16.83
CA VAL A 65 5.01 1.90 15.58
C VAL A 65 5.00 3.12 14.66
N LEU A 66 4.70 4.31 15.19
CA LEU A 66 4.71 5.55 14.41
C LEU A 66 6.09 5.81 13.79
N GLN A 67 7.16 5.64 14.55
CA GLN A 67 8.52 5.77 14.02
C GLN A 67 8.84 4.69 12.97
N ASN A 68 8.34 3.47 13.15
CA ASN A 68 8.49 2.39 12.17
C ASN A 68 7.78 2.69 10.84
N LEU A 69 6.61 3.34 10.87
CA LEU A 69 5.92 3.81 9.67
C LEU A 69 6.68 4.95 8.98
N LYS A 70 7.13 5.95 9.75
CA LYS A 70 7.96 7.06 9.23
C LYS A 70 9.24 6.57 8.56
N ALA A 71 9.96 5.64 9.19
CA ALA A 71 11.17 5.05 8.62
C ALA A 71 10.88 4.25 7.35
N GLY A 72 9.73 3.57 7.28
CA GLY A 72 9.29 2.87 6.08
C GLY A 72 8.95 3.81 4.94
N ASN A 73 8.27 4.93 5.21
CA ASN A 73 8.01 5.93 4.18
C ASN A 73 9.28 6.60 3.66
N LYS A 74 10.28 6.85 4.53
CA LYS A 74 11.60 7.29 4.07
C LYS A 74 12.22 6.31 3.07
N ARG A 75 12.14 5.00 3.32
CA ARG A 75 12.61 3.98 2.38
C ARG A 75 11.83 3.99 1.06
N PHE A 76 10.51 4.17 1.11
CA PHE A 76 9.69 4.33 -0.08
C PHE A 76 10.14 5.52 -0.94
N VAL A 77 10.32 6.70 -0.33
CA VAL A 77 10.81 7.91 -1.01
C VAL A 77 12.20 7.70 -1.63
N MET A 78 13.09 7.00 -0.93
CA MET A 78 14.45 6.72 -1.40
C MET A 78 14.54 5.53 -2.38
N ASN A 79 13.42 4.86 -2.68
CA ASN A 79 13.38 3.62 -3.46
C ASN A 79 14.26 2.49 -2.89
N ASP A 80 14.40 2.44 -1.57
CA ASP A 80 15.15 1.41 -0.82
C ASP A 80 14.19 0.44 -0.12
N LEU A 81 13.32 -0.19 -0.93
CA LEU A 81 12.23 -1.02 -0.42
C LEU A 81 12.71 -2.39 0.07
N THR A 82 12.10 -2.86 1.16
CA THR A 82 12.35 -4.21 1.66
C THR A 82 11.83 -5.23 0.65
N LYS A 83 12.67 -6.17 0.20
CA LYS A 83 12.23 -7.24 -0.70
C LYS A 83 11.44 -8.30 0.06
N ARG A 84 10.26 -8.67 -0.46
CA ARG A 84 9.30 -9.57 0.19
C ARG A 84 8.83 -10.66 -0.76
N ASP A 85 8.59 -11.84 -0.21
CA ASP A 85 7.81 -12.90 -0.87
C ASP A 85 6.38 -12.87 -0.33
N HIS A 86 5.53 -12.06 -0.96
CA HIS A 86 4.13 -11.89 -0.55
C HIS A 86 3.37 -13.22 -0.52
N SER A 87 3.66 -14.12 -1.46
CA SER A 87 3.00 -15.41 -1.58
C SER A 87 3.29 -16.28 -0.34
N ALA A 88 4.56 -16.35 0.08
CA ALA A 88 4.95 -17.04 1.30
C ALA A 88 4.39 -16.34 2.55
N MET A 89 4.43 -15.01 2.62
CA MET A 89 3.91 -14.29 3.78
C MET A 89 2.41 -14.53 4.00
N VAL A 90 1.59 -14.54 2.94
CA VAL A 90 0.16 -14.88 3.03
C VAL A 90 -0.02 -16.30 3.58
N ARG A 91 0.72 -17.27 3.03
CA ARG A 91 0.66 -18.67 3.53
C ARG A 91 1.12 -18.79 4.98
N ASN A 92 2.06 -17.96 5.42
CA ASN A 92 2.55 -17.96 6.79
C ASN A 92 1.59 -17.26 7.77
N ALA A 93 0.78 -16.30 7.30
CA ALA A 93 -0.23 -15.59 8.09
C ALA A 93 -1.59 -16.33 8.22
N TYR A 94 -1.78 -17.47 7.56
CA TYR A 94 -3.13 -18.06 7.40
C TYR A 94 -3.88 -18.35 8.72
N LYS A 95 -3.14 -18.64 9.80
CA LYS A 95 -3.72 -18.91 11.13
C LYS A 95 -3.99 -17.64 11.91
N ALA A 96 -3.09 -16.67 11.82
CA ALA A 96 -3.12 -15.47 12.65
C ALA A 96 -2.23 -14.38 12.03
N GLN A 97 -2.60 -13.14 12.32
CA GLN A 97 -1.86 -11.94 11.98
C GLN A 97 -1.93 -10.95 13.14
N TYR A 98 -0.86 -10.19 13.30
CA TYR A 98 -0.66 -9.31 14.45
C TYR A 98 -0.26 -7.91 13.92
N PRO A 99 -1.20 -7.12 13.39
CA PRO A 99 -0.90 -5.85 12.76
C PRO A 99 -0.35 -4.84 13.76
N LYS A 100 0.64 -4.06 13.35
CA LYS A 100 1.20 -2.98 14.18
C LYS A 100 0.25 -1.78 14.24
N ALA A 101 -0.42 -1.50 13.13
CA ALA A 101 -1.29 -0.35 12.97
C ALA A 101 -2.52 -0.67 12.10
N VAL A 102 -3.55 0.15 12.26
CA VAL A 102 -4.67 0.25 11.34
C VAL A 102 -4.58 1.58 10.60
N VAL A 103 -4.70 1.56 9.27
CA VAL A 103 -4.65 2.75 8.43
C VAL A 103 -5.97 2.92 7.71
N ILE A 104 -6.60 4.09 7.88
CA ILE A 104 -7.73 4.51 7.05
C ILE A 104 -7.19 5.36 5.91
N SER A 105 -7.40 4.91 4.68
CA SER A 105 -6.89 5.55 3.47
C SER A 105 -8.01 5.76 2.45
N CYS A 106 -7.72 6.54 1.41
CA CYS A 106 -8.64 6.73 0.30
C CYS A 106 -8.74 5.46 -0.57
N LEU A 107 -9.87 5.29 -1.27
CA LEU A 107 -10.04 4.30 -2.33
C LEU A 107 -9.09 4.54 -3.54
N ASP A 108 -8.43 5.69 -3.60
CA ASP A 108 -7.48 6.08 -4.65
C ASP A 108 -6.35 5.06 -4.84
N SER A 109 -6.30 4.41 -6.01
CA SER A 109 -5.35 3.34 -6.31
C SER A 109 -3.89 3.78 -6.33
N ARG A 110 -3.61 5.09 -6.35
CA ARG A 110 -2.25 5.65 -6.29
C ARG A 110 -1.71 5.72 -4.87
N VAL A 111 -2.48 5.27 -3.88
CA VAL A 111 -2.09 5.22 -2.47
C VAL A 111 -1.98 3.76 -2.00
N PRO A 112 -0.97 2.99 -2.45
CA PRO A 112 -0.71 1.65 -1.94
C PRO A 112 -0.11 1.74 -0.54
N VAL A 113 -0.95 1.69 0.49
CA VAL A 113 -0.58 2.00 1.89
C VAL A 113 0.59 1.15 2.39
N GLU A 114 0.57 -0.15 2.11
CA GLU A 114 1.61 -1.08 2.50
C GLU A 114 2.97 -0.72 1.86
N ASP A 115 2.97 -0.35 0.58
CA ASP A 115 4.19 0.08 -0.11
C ASP A 115 4.68 1.44 0.41
N VAL A 116 3.77 2.41 0.55
CA VAL A 116 4.06 3.77 1.04
C VAL A 116 4.72 3.75 2.42
N PHE A 117 4.37 2.79 3.28
CA PHE A 117 5.00 2.61 4.59
C PHE A 117 6.05 1.50 4.63
N ASP A 118 6.41 0.91 3.48
CA ASP A 118 7.29 -0.25 3.35
C ASP A 118 6.97 -1.32 4.42
N LYS A 119 5.77 -1.88 4.32
CA LYS A 119 5.21 -2.92 5.19
C LYS A 119 4.76 -4.11 4.35
N GLY A 120 4.74 -5.28 4.97
CA GLY A 120 4.32 -6.53 4.35
C GLY A 120 3.00 -7.04 4.90
N ILE A 121 2.59 -8.21 4.42
CA ILE A 121 1.37 -8.89 4.86
C ILE A 121 1.40 -9.10 6.38
N GLY A 122 0.28 -8.80 7.04
CA GLY A 122 0.11 -8.92 8.48
C GLY A 122 0.75 -7.80 9.30
N ASP A 123 1.47 -6.85 8.68
CA ASP A 123 2.02 -5.70 9.41
C ASP A 123 0.99 -4.58 9.63
N LEU A 124 0.01 -4.43 8.73
CA LEU A 124 -1.01 -3.38 8.75
C LEU A 124 -2.39 -3.98 8.47
N PHE A 125 -3.43 -3.39 9.07
CA PHE A 125 -4.78 -3.43 8.54
C PHE A 125 -5.07 -2.14 7.80
N VAL A 126 -5.71 -2.23 6.64
CA VAL A 126 -5.99 -1.08 5.78
C VAL A 126 -7.48 -1.02 5.44
N GLY A 127 -8.16 0.01 5.95
CA GLY A 127 -9.53 0.35 5.56
C GLY A 127 -9.49 1.41 4.45
N ARG A 128 -10.26 1.20 3.37
CA ARG A 128 -10.25 2.12 2.22
C ARG A 128 -11.66 2.61 1.89
N VAL A 129 -11.84 3.92 1.85
CA VAL A 129 -13.08 4.56 1.40
C VAL A 129 -12.77 5.86 0.68
N ALA A 130 -13.53 6.23 -0.35
CA ALA A 130 -13.28 7.47 -1.09
C ALA A 130 -13.41 8.69 -0.15
N GLY A 131 -12.33 9.45 0.02
CA GLY A 131 -12.27 10.57 0.96
C GLY A 131 -11.97 10.18 2.42
N ASN A 132 -11.58 8.94 2.69
CA ASN A 132 -11.00 8.47 3.96
C ASN A 132 -11.72 8.92 5.25
N PHE A 133 -13.04 9.10 5.19
CA PHE A 133 -13.90 9.32 6.35
C PHE A 133 -14.18 7.98 7.07
N VAL A 134 -14.87 8.01 8.20
CA VAL A 134 -15.31 6.78 8.89
C VAL A 134 -16.84 6.68 8.93
N ASN A 135 -17.35 5.50 8.58
CA ASN A 135 -18.72 5.06 8.82
C ASN A 135 -18.73 3.98 9.93
N GLU A 136 -19.89 3.37 10.18
CA GLU A 136 -20.04 2.32 11.19
C GLU A 136 -19.14 1.12 10.94
N ASP A 137 -19.09 0.61 9.70
CA ASP A 137 -18.25 -0.54 9.34
C ASP A 137 -16.75 -0.26 9.56
N LEU A 138 -16.29 0.94 9.20
CA LEU A 138 -14.90 1.34 9.42
C LEU A 138 -14.60 1.56 10.90
N LEU A 139 -15.51 2.16 11.67
CA LEU A 139 -15.34 2.29 13.13
C LEU A 139 -15.23 0.92 13.81
N GLY A 140 -16.13 -0.02 13.49
CA GLY A 140 -16.06 -1.39 14.00
C GLY A 140 -14.77 -2.10 13.58
N SER A 141 -14.29 -1.84 12.35
CA SER A 141 -13.01 -2.37 11.88
C SER A 141 -11.81 -1.79 12.64
N LEU A 142 -11.83 -0.51 13.01
CA LEU A 142 -10.81 0.12 13.85
C LEU A 142 -10.80 -0.47 15.26
N GLU A 143 -11.98 -0.64 15.86
CA GLU A 143 -12.15 -1.28 17.17
C GLU A 143 -11.64 -2.71 17.15
N TYR A 144 -11.97 -3.49 16.12
CA TYR A 144 -11.46 -4.84 15.96
C TYR A 144 -9.93 -4.85 15.82
N GLY A 145 -9.38 -3.98 14.96
CA GLY A 145 -7.93 -3.90 14.74
C GLY A 145 -7.15 -3.55 16.00
N CYS A 146 -7.67 -2.64 16.83
CA CYS A 146 -7.00 -2.21 18.06
C CYS A 146 -7.33 -3.11 19.25
N LYS A 147 -8.61 -3.24 19.60
CA LYS A 147 -9.05 -3.91 20.83
C LYS A 147 -8.93 -5.43 20.75
N VAL A 148 -9.22 -6.02 19.59
CA VAL A 148 -9.19 -7.48 19.40
C VAL A 148 -7.85 -7.94 18.86
N SER A 149 -7.34 -7.28 17.81
CA SER A 149 -6.11 -7.70 17.11
C SER A 149 -4.84 -7.08 17.68
N GLY A 150 -4.93 -6.11 18.60
CA GLY A 150 -3.79 -5.58 19.36
C GLY A 150 -2.95 -4.50 18.65
N ALA A 151 -3.43 -3.93 17.54
CA ALA A 151 -2.75 -2.83 16.86
C ALA A 151 -2.56 -1.62 17.81
N LYS A 152 -1.41 -0.96 17.70
CA LYS A 152 -0.99 0.11 18.62
C LYS A 152 -1.16 1.51 18.05
N LEU A 153 -1.55 1.64 16.79
CA LEU A 153 -1.60 2.91 16.09
C LEU A 153 -2.77 2.92 15.11
N ILE A 154 -3.53 4.00 15.09
CA ILE A 154 -4.46 4.34 14.01
C ILE A 154 -3.87 5.51 13.23
N VAL A 155 -3.77 5.38 11.91
CA VAL A 155 -3.39 6.47 11.01
C VAL A 155 -4.57 6.80 10.10
N VAL A 156 -5.01 8.06 10.10
CA VAL A 156 -5.93 8.58 9.09
C VAL A 156 -5.09 9.27 8.02
N LEU A 157 -5.00 8.64 6.84
CA LEU A 157 -4.14 9.06 5.75
C LEU A 157 -4.96 9.75 4.63
N GLY A 158 -4.91 11.07 4.62
CA GLY A 158 -5.32 11.87 3.46
C GLY A 158 -4.24 11.89 2.39
N HIS A 159 -4.55 12.36 1.19
CA HIS A 159 -3.56 12.45 0.11
C HIS A 159 -3.81 13.63 -0.84
N ARG A 160 -2.74 14.06 -1.51
CA ARG A 160 -2.79 15.11 -2.52
C ARG A 160 -3.75 14.78 -3.66
N SER A 161 -4.46 15.80 -4.16
CA SER A 161 -5.35 15.72 -5.32
C SER A 161 -6.45 14.64 -5.20
N CYS A 162 -7.06 14.51 -4.02
CA CYS A 162 -8.13 13.54 -3.77
C CYS A 162 -9.41 13.88 -4.55
N GLY A 163 -9.86 12.94 -5.39
CA GLY A 163 -11.08 13.11 -6.21
C GLY A 163 -12.36 13.26 -5.38
N ALA A 164 -12.48 12.55 -4.25
CA ALA A 164 -13.64 12.67 -3.37
C ALA A 164 -13.70 14.04 -2.67
N ILE A 165 -12.55 14.58 -2.27
CA ILE A 165 -12.46 15.93 -1.71
C ILE A 165 -12.86 16.98 -2.76
N LYS A 166 -12.33 16.86 -3.99
CA LYS A 166 -12.72 17.74 -5.11
C LYS A 166 -14.23 17.67 -5.37
N ALA A 167 -14.81 16.47 -5.42
CA ALA A 167 -16.25 16.30 -5.61
C ALA A 167 -17.10 16.85 -4.45
N ALA A 168 -16.59 16.79 -3.21
CA ALA A 168 -17.26 17.40 -2.05
C ALA A 168 -17.24 18.94 -2.14
N ILE A 169 -16.11 19.53 -2.53
CA ILE A 169 -15.98 20.98 -2.78
C ILE A 169 -16.96 21.42 -3.87
N ASP A 170 -17.07 20.63 -4.95
CA ASP A 170 -17.97 20.91 -6.08
C ASP A 170 -19.45 20.56 -5.78
N ASN A 171 -19.75 20.07 -4.56
CA ASN A 171 -21.08 19.69 -4.12
C ASN A 171 -21.80 18.73 -5.08
N VAL A 172 -21.06 17.75 -5.63
CA VAL A 172 -21.58 16.79 -6.61
C VAL A 172 -22.78 16.01 -6.04
N LYS A 173 -23.85 15.88 -6.82
CA LYS A 173 -25.06 15.11 -6.49
C LYS A 173 -25.23 13.97 -7.50
N LEU A 174 -24.94 12.73 -7.07
CA LEU A 174 -25.02 11.55 -7.92
C LEU A 174 -25.20 10.27 -7.10
N GLY A 175 -26.41 9.70 -7.06
CA GLY A 175 -26.69 8.42 -6.39
C GLY A 175 -26.09 8.33 -4.97
N ASN A 176 -25.47 7.19 -4.66
CA ASN A 176 -24.80 6.94 -3.37
C ASN A 176 -23.60 7.87 -3.09
N ILE A 177 -23.01 8.47 -4.14
CA ILE A 177 -21.89 9.43 -3.97
C ILE A 177 -22.36 10.63 -3.16
N THR A 178 -23.60 11.08 -3.35
CA THR A 178 -24.17 12.21 -2.59
C THR A 178 -24.09 11.98 -1.07
N ALA A 179 -24.57 10.83 -0.59
CA ALA A 179 -24.59 10.50 0.83
C ALA A 179 -23.18 10.29 1.40
N MET A 180 -22.27 9.77 0.57
CA MET A 180 -20.85 9.63 0.90
C MET A 180 -20.18 11.00 1.07
N LEU A 181 -20.36 11.92 0.11
CA LEU A 181 -19.75 13.26 0.15
C LEU A 181 -20.27 14.11 1.32
N ALA A 182 -21.51 13.90 1.77
CA ALA A 182 -22.06 14.54 2.97
C ALA A 182 -21.24 14.21 4.24
N LYS A 183 -20.45 13.13 4.25
CA LYS A 183 -19.53 12.81 5.36
C LYS A 183 -18.23 13.63 5.33
N ILE A 184 -17.89 14.20 4.17
CA ILE A 184 -16.71 15.05 3.94
C ILE A 184 -17.08 16.54 4.10
N GLU A 185 -18.34 16.91 3.82
CA GLU A 185 -18.86 18.27 3.88
C GLU A 185 -18.45 19.07 5.15
N PRO A 186 -18.45 18.50 6.37
CA PRO A 186 -17.96 19.23 7.55
C PRO A 186 -16.54 19.77 7.41
N ALA A 187 -15.65 19.06 6.70
CA ALA A 187 -14.29 19.52 6.44
C ALA A 187 -14.25 20.68 5.45
N VAL A 188 -15.14 20.70 4.44
CA VAL A 188 -15.29 21.82 3.50
C VAL A 188 -15.79 23.07 4.23
N VAL A 189 -16.73 22.91 5.15
CA VAL A 189 -17.25 24.00 5.99
C VAL A 189 -16.18 24.52 6.96
N LYS A 190 -15.40 23.63 7.58
CA LYS A 190 -14.26 24.03 8.44
C LYS A 190 -13.16 24.76 7.67
N SER A 191 -13.10 24.62 6.34
CA SER A 191 -12.05 25.19 5.51
C SER A 191 -12.36 26.59 4.96
N GLN A 192 -13.43 27.24 5.44
CA GLN A 192 -13.86 28.55 4.93
C GLN A 192 -12.94 29.70 5.35
N ASP A 193 -11.98 29.48 6.23
CA ASP A 193 -10.97 30.46 6.62
C ASP A 193 -9.79 30.55 5.64
N PHE A 194 -9.67 29.60 4.69
CA PHE A 194 -8.64 29.56 3.67
C PHE A 194 -8.54 30.87 2.86
N LYS A 195 -7.32 31.35 2.65
CA LYS A 195 -7.02 32.57 1.90
C LYS A 195 -6.69 32.21 0.45
N GLY A 196 -7.65 32.41 -0.44
CA GLY A 196 -7.49 32.16 -1.87
C GLY A 196 -8.79 31.71 -2.53
N GLU A 197 -8.69 31.26 -3.78
CA GLU A 197 -9.83 30.73 -4.50
C GLU A 197 -10.27 29.38 -3.91
N LYS A 198 -11.53 29.28 -3.47
CA LYS A 198 -12.08 28.09 -2.81
C LYS A 198 -12.78 27.16 -3.80
N THR A 199 -12.04 26.68 -4.78
CA THR A 199 -12.57 25.79 -5.84
C THR A 199 -11.75 24.51 -5.94
N SER A 200 -12.33 23.44 -6.49
CA SER A 200 -11.66 22.15 -6.68
C SER A 200 -10.49 22.18 -7.66
N LYS A 201 -10.35 23.29 -8.39
CA LYS A 201 -9.25 23.59 -9.32
C LYS A 201 -8.03 24.17 -8.61
N ASN A 202 -8.20 24.72 -7.41
CA ASN A 202 -7.11 25.20 -6.59
C ASN A 202 -6.56 24.05 -5.74
N ASP A 203 -5.42 23.49 -6.14
CA ASP A 203 -4.83 22.34 -5.45
C ASP A 203 -4.44 22.66 -3.99
N ASP A 204 -4.06 23.90 -3.65
CA ASP A 204 -3.75 24.30 -2.27
C ASP A 204 -5.00 24.29 -1.38
N PHE A 205 -6.14 24.74 -1.93
CA PHE A 205 -7.41 24.65 -1.23
C PHE A 205 -7.85 23.19 -1.04
N VAL A 206 -7.69 22.35 -2.06
CA VAL A 206 -8.01 20.92 -1.99
C VAL A 206 -7.13 20.23 -0.93
N GLU A 207 -5.84 20.55 -0.87
CA GLU A 207 -4.93 20.07 0.17
C GLU A 207 -5.38 20.52 1.56
N TYR A 208 -5.74 21.80 1.71
CA TYR A 208 -6.23 22.35 2.97
C TYR A 208 -7.49 21.63 3.47
N VAL A 209 -8.48 21.45 2.58
CA VAL A 209 -9.71 20.67 2.88
C VAL A 209 -9.37 19.22 3.21
N THR A 210 -8.38 18.62 2.52
CA THR A 210 -7.95 17.23 2.79
C THR A 210 -7.39 17.10 4.21
N LYS A 211 -6.53 18.01 4.65
CA LYS A 211 -5.97 18.00 6.01
C LYS A 211 -7.08 18.21 7.06
N ASN A 212 -8.00 19.13 6.81
CA ASN A 212 -9.18 19.31 7.68
C ASN A 212 -10.09 18.08 7.71
N ASN A 213 -10.20 17.32 6.61
CA ASN A 213 -10.94 16.07 6.57
C ASN A 213 -10.27 14.96 7.38
N VAL A 214 -8.93 14.90 7.38
CA VAL A 214 -8.16 14.00 8.26
C VAL A 214 -8.46 14.32 9.72
N ILE A 215 -8.35 15.59 10.12
CA ILE A 215 -8.62 16.04 11.49
C ILE A 215 -10.07 15.73 11.88
N ASN A 216 -11.04 16.07 11.02
CA ASN A 216 -12.46 15.79 11.24
C ASN A 216 -12.76 14.29 11.40
N THR A 217 -12.05 13.44 10.64
CA THR A 217 -12.19 11.99 10.75
C THR A 217 -11.66 11.49 12.09
N ILE A 218 -10.51 12.00 12.56
CA ILE A 218 -9.96 11.66 13.88
C ILE A 218 -10.93 12.08 15.00
N GLU A 219 -11.48 13.29 14.93
CA GLU A 219 -12.51 13.76 15.87
C GLU A 219 -13.75 12.84 15.85
N THR A 220 -14.13 12.37 14.66
CA THR A 220 -15.26 11.43 14.51
C THR A 220 -14.94 10.09 15.16
N ILE A 221 -13.73 9.55 14.99
CA ILE A 221 -13.30 8.31 15.65
C ILE A 221 -13.39 8.46 17.18
N ARG A 222 -12.81 9.53 17.72
CA ARG A 222 -12.81 9.79 19.17
C ARG A 222 -14.21 9.99 19.75
N SER A 223 -15.10 10.65 19.02
CA SER A 223 -16.46 10.95 19.48
C SER A 223 -17.42 9.77 19.34
N LYS A 224 -17.21 8.90 18.34
CA LYS A 224 -18.14 7.79 18.04
C LYS A 224 -17.66 6.42 18.50
N SER A 225 -16.41 6.28 18.93
CA SER A 225 -15.90 5.06 19.53
C SER A 225 -15.36 5.33 20.94
N PRO A 226 -16.20 5.13 21.98
CA PRO A 226 -15.74 5.18 23.37
C PRO A 226 -14.59 4.19 23.64
N ILE A 227 -14.59 3.04 22.98
CA ILE A 227 -13.54 2.01 23.12
C ILE A 227 -12.18 2.57 22.67
N LEU A 228 -12.11 3.12 21.45
CA LEU A 228 -10.84 3.65 20.93
C LEU A 228 -10.39 4.87 21.70
N LYS A 229 -11.34 5.72 22.13
CA LYS A 229 -11.03 6.89 22.97
C LYS A 229 -10.44 6.48 24.31
N GLU A 230 -11.03 5.50 24.99
CA GLU A 230 -10.51 4.98 26.25
C GLU A 230 -9.11 4.37 26.10
N MET A 231 -8.88 3.59 25.02
CA MET A 231 -7.56 3.02 24.73
C MET A 231 -6.51 4.10 24.45
N GLU A 232 -6.88 5.17 23.74
CA GLU A 232 -5.99 6.31 23.49
C GLU A 232 -5.67 7.07 24.79
N ASP A 233 -6.66 7.30 25.65
CA ASP A 233 -6.49 7.98 26.93
C ASP A 233 -5.57 7.22 27.89
N LYS A 234 -5.58 5.88 27.81
CA LYS A 234 -4.66 5.00 28.56
C LYS A 234 -3.27 4.89 27.93
N GLY A 235 -3.05 5.47 26.75
CA GLY A 235 -1.81 5.35 26.00
C GLY A 235 -1.57 3.95 25.40
N GLU A 236 -2.60 3.11 25.32
CA GLU A 236 -2.52 1.77 24.72
C GLU A 236 -2.40 1.85 23.20
N ILE A 237 -3.04 2.87 22.61
CA ILE A 237 -2.95 3.22 21.19
C ILE A 237 -2.67 4.71 21.01
N LYS A 238 -2.37 5.11 19.79
CA LYS A 238 -2.35 6.52 19.36
C LYS A 238 -3.15 6.70 18.08
N ILE A 239 -3.90 7.80 17.95
CA ILE A 239 -4.60 8.16 16.72
C ILE A 239 -3.92 9.38 16.11
N VAL A 240 -3.37 9.23 14.90
CA VAL A 240 -2.63 10.29 14.22
C VAL A 240 -3.19 10.58 12.82
N GLY A 241 -3.05 11.83 12.40
CA GLY A 241 -3.33 12.26 11.04
C GLY A 241 -2.07 12.26 10.19
N ALA A 242 -2.24 12.00 8.90
CA ALA A 242 -1.16 12.12 7.94
C ALA A 242 -1.68 12.56 6.57
N PHE A 243 -0.79 13.17 5.79
CA PHE A 243 -1.04 13.61 4.42
C PHE A 243 0.05 13.04 3.51
N TYR A 244 -0.37 12.28 2.50
CA TYR A 244 0.51 11.69 1.49
C TYR A 244 0.62 12.59 0.26
N ASP A 245 1.82 13.07 -0.04
CA ASP A 245 2.10 13.79 -1.26
C ASP A 245 2.41 12.80 -2.40
N LEU A 246 1.44 12.64 -3.32
CA LEU A 246 1.56 11.78 -4.49
C LEU A 246 2.75 12.13 -5.40
N LYS A 247 3.26 13.36 -5.37
CA LYS A 247 4.36 13.81 -6.22
C LYS A 247 5.72 13.34 -5.69
N THR A 248 5.91 13.39 -4.38
CA THR A 248 7.20 13.11 -3.73
C THR A 248 7.25 11.70 -3.12
N GLY A 249 6.09 11.10 -2.87
CA GLY A 249 5.99 9.86 -2.10
C GLY A 249 6.10 10.08 -0.59
N GLU A 250 6.19 11.34 -0.12
CA GLU A 250 6.36 11.65 1.30
C GLU A 250 5.03 11.62 2.05
N VAL A 251 5.05 11.07 3.25
CA VAL A 251 3.95 11.15 4.21
C VAL A 251 4.30 12.16 5.31
N ILE A 252 3.53 13.24 5.36
CA ILE A 252 3.63 14.31 6.34
C ILE A 252 2.62 14.03 7.46
N PHE A 253 3.10 13.77 8.67
CA PHE A 253 2.24 13.57 9.84
C PHE A 253 1.77 14.92 10.41
N LEU A 254 0.48 15.03 10.72
CA LEU A 254 -0.20 16.25 11.20
C LEU A 254 -0.18 16.37 12.72
#